data_AF-A0A1Z3NDM6-F1
#
_entry.id   AF-A0A1Z3NDM6-F1
#
_cell.length_a   1.000
_cell.length_b   1.000
_cell.length_c   1.000
_cell.angle_alpha   90.00
_cell.angle_beta   90.00
_cell.angle_gamma   90.00
#
_symmetry.space_group_name_H-M   'P 1'
#
loop_
_entity.id
_entity.type
_entity.pdbx_description
1 polymer ?
#
loop_
_entity_poly.entity_id
_entity_poly.type
_entity_poly.pdbx_seq_one_letter_code
_entity_poly.pdbx_strand_id
1 'polypeptide(L)'
;MISGNLFLKNILMMALVSSASVAGAADKLSIKDWGKSFETALNSKNSGDALKLLDFKSLEKDALPKCVDCSSKDAMKKARVLFAKGNFDESLKLYNQVPKGSDYWFQAIEEKGWAYFRQNDSEKALAQTKTLVSPQFGEVVNSEAYFLRSLTQLRICDYKGVFETHEIFKERQKARILEVQNLSKTGMNAAFAKALTKVTSFPVKASDVAESLLDLPVLYYKDTELQGQMLRFKVAEKALEVLQNRGTHPTLQSQVTKIQQDSLDKMKSRLKKLAQEETDANFRIVQRLNLIEVEAIQRIHTDMKLAQELYSKGDFKKTGEDQLVFMDDGRPWIDELDKYDVAAKTCPQNIRRKM
;
A
#
# COMPACT_ATOMS: atom_id res chain seq x y z
N MET A 1 -27.36 20.28 -11.38
CA MET A 1 -27.23 18.81 -11.38
C MET A 1 -26.55 18.37 -12.67
N ILE A 2 -25.22 18.36 -12.69
CA ILE A 2 -24.42 17.67 -13.72
C ILE A 2 -23.23 17.05 -12.97
N SER A 3 -23.26 15.71 -12.91
CA SER A 3 -22.15 14.76 -12.71
C SER A 3 -20.79 15.32 -12.25
N GLY A 4 -20.53 15.28 -10.94
CA GLY A 4 -19.23 15.61 -10.33
C GLY A 4 -18.23 14.45 -10.27
N ASN A 5 -18.48 13.34 -10.97
CA ASN A 5 -17.74 12.08 -10.76
C ASN A 5 -16.65 11.78 -11.81
N LEU A 6 -16.39 12.69 -12.75
CA LEU A 6 -15.37 12.49 -13.79
C LEU A 6 -14.08 13.33 -13.60
N PHE A 7 -14.11 14.38 -12.78
CA PHE A 7 -12.99 15.33 -12.70
C PHE A 7 -11.90 14.94 -11.70
N LEU A 8 -12.18 14.03 -10.76
CA LEU A 8 -11.21 13.57 -9.75
C LEU A 8 -10.30 12.43 -10.24
N LYS A 9 -10.61 11.77 -11.37
CA LYS A 9 -9.80 10.65 -11.88
C LYS A 9 -8.60 11.06 -12.75
N ASN A 10 -8.47 12.34 -13.12
CA ASN A 10 -7.42 12.83 -14.02
C ASN A 10 -6.37 13.76 -13.36
N ILE A 11 -6.37 13.88 -12.03
CA ILE A 11 -5.30 14.55 -11.26
C ILE A 11 -4.51 13.50 -10.49
N LEU A 12 -4.00 12.50 -11.20
CA LEU A 12 -2.93 11.64 -10.71
C LEU A 12 -1.83 11.60 -11.78
N MET A 13 -1.32 12.79 -12.12
CA MET A 13 -0.19 12.93 -13.03
C MET A 13 0.75 14.06 -12.58
N MET A 14 2.03 13.73 -12.66
CA MET A 14 3.17 14.66 -12.78
C MET A 14 3.52 15.50 -11.55
N ALA A 15 4.21 14.86 -10.59
CA ALA A 15 5.36 15.46 -9.90
C ALA A 15 6.19 14.34 -9.22
N LEU A 16 6.75 13.42 -10.01
CA LEU A 16 7.89 12.61 -9.59
C LEU A 16 9.06 12.94 -10.53
N VAL A 17 9.62 14.13 -10.34
CA VAL A 17 10.89 14.62 -10.90
C VAL A 17 11.49 15.51 -9.81
N SER A 18 12.70 15.39 -9.29
CA SER A 18 13.76 14.38 -9.23
C SER A 18 14.88 15.01 -8.40
N SER A 19 15.45 14.32 -7.40
CA SER A 19 16.86 14.51 -6.99
C SER A 19 17.22 13.56 -5.85
N ALA A 20 17.34 12.28 -6.19
CA ALA A 20 18.32 11.40 -5.57
C ALA A 20 18.57 10.27 -6.56
N SER A 21 19.59 10.44 -7.38
CA SER A 21 20.22 9.36 -8.15
C SER A 21 20.82 8.37 -7.17
N VAL A 22 19.98 7.52 -6.58
CA VAL A 22 20.45 6.30 -5.92
C VAL A 22 20.70 5.29 -7.02
N ALA A 23 21.98 5.04 -7.26
CA ALA A 23 22.49 3.96 -8.08
C ALA A 23 21.68 2.67 -7.83
N GLY A 24 21.01 2.20 -8.87
CA GLY A 24 20.10 1.06 -8.78
C GLY A 24 19.22 0.88 -10.01
N ALA A 25 19.73 1.18 -11.20
CA ALA A 25 19.25 0.50 -12.40
C ALA A 25 19.77 -0.96 -12.32
N ALA A 26 19.27 -1.72 -11.34
CA ALA A 26 19.36 -3.16 -11.39
C ALA A 26 18.56 -3.57 -12.64
N ASP A 27 19.21 -4.31 -13.54
CA ASP A 27 18.68 -4.79 -14.81
C ASP A 27 17.28 -5.41 -14.60
N LYS A 28 16.22 -4.60 -14.78
CA LYS A 28 14.86 -5.13 -14.82
C LYS A 28 14.79 -6.02 -16.05
N LEU A 29 14.27 -7.23 -15.89
CA LEU A 29 13.98 -8.06 -17.06
C LEU A 29 12.91 -7.37 -17.90
N SER A 30 13.30 -6.91 -19.09
CA SER A 30 12.42 -6.35 -20.10
C SER A 30 11.82 -7.47 -20.94
N ILE A 31 10.48 -7.56 -20.99
CA ILE A 31 9.78 -8.57 -21.80
C ILE A 31 10.07 -8.37 -23.29
N LYS A 32 10.31 -7.12 -23.71
CA LYS A 32 10.71 -6.79 -25.08
C LYS A 32 12.08 -7.37 -25.43
N ASP A 33 13.07 -7.21 -24.55
CA ASP A 33 14.43 -7.68 -24.81
C ASP A 33 14.56 -9.21 -24.63
N TRP A 34 13.78 -9.79 -23.71
CA TRP A 34 13.57 -11.24 -23.66
C TRP A 34 13.00 -11.76 -24.99
N GLY A 35 11.99 -11.09 -25.55
CA GLY A 35 11.38 -11.47 -26.84
C GLY A 35 12.38 -11.48 -28.00
N LYS A 36 13.27 -10.49 -28.10
CA LYS A 36 14.35 -10.46 -29.11
C LYS A 36 15.33 -11.63 -28.93
N SER A 37 15.65 -11.95 -27.68
CA SER A 37 16.54 -13.07 -27.35
C SER A 37 15.91 -14.41 -27.73
N PHE A 38 14.60 -14.56 -27.47
CA PHE A 38 13.82 -15.72 -27.87
C PHE A 38 13.74 -15.88 -29.39
N GLU A 39 13.50 -14.79 -30.11
CA GLU A 39 13.52 -14.77 -31.58
C GLU A 39 14.89 -15.19 -32.15
N THR A 40 15.97 -14.70 -31.55
CA THR A 40 17.34 -15.09 -31.94
C THR A 40 17.59 -16.57 -31.69
N ALA A 41 17.13 -17.11 -30.55
CA ALA A 41 17.28 -18.52 -30.20
C ALA A 41 16.50 -19.44 -31.15
N LEU A 42 15.30 -19.04 -31.59
CA LEU A 42 14.52 -19.79 -32.59
C LEU A 42 15.22 -19.90 -33.95
N ASN A 43 15.98 -18.87 -34.34
CA ASN A 43 16.74 -18.86 -35.59
C ASN A 43 18.08 -19.60 -35.50
N SER A 44 18.48 -20.03 -34.30
CA SER A 44 19.73 -20.76 -34.10
C SER A 44 19.60 -22.22 -34.57
N LYS A 45 20.72 -22.86 -34.91
CA LYS A 45 20.75 -24.29 -35.32
C LYS A 45 20.37 -25.26 -34.17
N ASN A 46 20.21 -24.76 -32.94
CA ASN A 46 19.93 -25.54 -31.75
C ASN A 46 18.57 -25.18 -31.16
N SER A 47 17.54 -25.94 -31.51
CA SER A 47 16.16 -25.76 -31.02
C SER A 47 16.04 -25.85 -29.48
N GLY A 48 17.03 -26.42 -28.79
CA GLY A 48 17.09 -26.45 -27.33
C GLY A 48 17.32 -25.08 -26.69
N ASP A 49 17.88 -24.11 -27.40
CA ASP A 49 18.19 -22.79 -26.82
C ASP A 49 16.94 -21.95 -26.58
N ALA A 50 15.90 -22.08 -27.42
CA ALA A 50 14.60 -21.47 -27.18
C ALA A 50 13.89 -22.07 -25.95
N LEU A 51 14.03 -23.38 -25.74
CA LEU A 51 13.46 -24.07 -24.57
C LEU A 51 14.14 -23.65 -23.26
N LYS A 52 15.45 -23.38 -23.28
CA LYS A 52 16.17 -22.85 -22.10
C LYS A 52 15.63 -21.49 -21.65
N LEU A 53 15.23 -20.63 -22.59
CA LEU A 53 14.62 -19.33 -22.28
C LEU A 53 13.22 -19.44 -21.67
N LEU A 54 12.60 -20.62 -21.73
CA LEU A 54 11.32 -20.97 -21.09
C LEU A 54 11.52 -21.74 -19.77
N ASP A 55 12.75 -21.87 -19.26
CA ASP A 55 12.99 -22.35 -17.90
C ASP A 55 12.59 -21.26 -16.88
N PHE A 56 11.32 -21.29 -16.50
CA PHE A 56 10.76 -20.33 -15.54
C PHE A 56 11.40 -20.39 -14.17
N LYS A 57 12.04 -21.50 -13.77
CA LYS A 57 12.70 -21.58 -12.48
C LYS A 57 13.94 -20.70 -12.45
N SER A 58 14.74 -20.72 -13.53
CA SER A 58 15.87 -19.80 -13.68
C SER A 58 15.37 -18.37 -13.89
N LEU A 59 14.39 -18.20 -14.78
CA LEU A 59 13.90 -16.87 -15.13
C LEU A 59 13.31 -16.11 -13.93
N GLU A 60 12.54 -16.79 -13.08
CA GLU A 60 12.01 -16.19 -11.84
C GLU A 60 13.12 -15.85 -10.87
N LYS A 61 14.13 -16.72 -10.72
CA LYS A 61 15.27 -16.47 -9.83
C LYS A 61 16.05 -15.21 -10.23
N ASP A 62 16.18 -14.96 -11.54
CA ASP A 62 16.95 -13.86 -12.08
C ASP A 62 16.11 -12.56 -12.15
N ALA A 63 14.87 -12.65 -12.60
CA ALA A 63 13.99 -11.50 -12.83
C ALA A 63 13.24 -11.01 -11.59
N LEU A 64 13.00 -11.91 -10.62
CA LEU A 64 12.35 -11.59 -9.36
C LEU A 64 13.40 -11.72 -8.25
N PRO A 65 14.31 -10.73 -8.12
CA PRO A 65 15.28 -10.76 -7.03
C PRO A 65 14.51 -10.92 -5.72
N LYS A 66 15.10 -11.67 -4.77
CA LYS A 66 14.49 -11.93 -3.45
C LYS A 66 13.97 -10.65 -2.78
N CYS A 67 14.52 -9.50 -3.16
CA CYS A 67 13.90 -8.22 -2.91
C CYS A 67 14.46 -7.07 -3.78
N VAL A 68 13.64 -6.04 -4.03
CA VAL A 68 13.95 -4.83 -4.82
C VAL A 68 14.45 -3.67 -3.95
N ASP A 69 13.91 -3.55 -2.74
CA ASP A 69 14.27 -2.53 -1.74
C ASP A 69 14.57 -3.20 -0.41
N CYS A 70 15.77 -3.78 -0.30
CA CYS A 70 16.11 -4.69 0.80
C CYS A 70 16.51 -3.97 2.04
N SER A 71 17.10 -2.78 1.88
CA SER A 71 17.33 -1.89 3.00
C SER A 71 16.00 -1.58 3.72
N SER A 72 14.98 -1.12 2.99
CA SER A 72 13.69 -0.80 3.63
C SER A 72 12.97 -2.04 4.12
N LYS A 73 12.96 -3.15 3.34
CA LYS A 73 12.36 -4.42 3.78
C LYS A 73 12.98 -4.94 5.07
N ASP A 74 14.31 -4.88 5.20
CA ASP A 74 15.02 -5.36 6.38
C ASP A 74 14.88 -4.40 7.55
N ALA A 75 14.86 -3.09 7.32
CA ALA A 75 14.53 -2.08 8.32
C ALA A 75 13.13 -2.35 8.91
N MET A 76 12.11 -2.53 8.07
CA MET A 76 10.74 -2.87 8.50
C MET A 76 10.70 -4.15 9.33
N LYS A 77 11.38 -5.22 8.89
CA LYS A 77 11.41 -6.49 9.65
C LYS A 77 12.05 -6.33 11.02
N LYS A 78 13.22 -5.69 11.09
CA LYS A 78 13.94 -5.46 12.35
C LYS A 78 13.14 -4.55 13.28
N ALA A 79 12.51 -3.51 12.73
CA ALA A 79 11.65 -2.59 13.47
C ALA A 79 10.45 -3.31 14.09
N ARG A 80 9.79 -4.21 13.36
CA ARG A 80 8.68 -5.03 13.88
C ARG A 80 9.10 -5.96 15.01
N VAL A 81 10.29 -6.55 14.91
CA VAL A 81 10.85 -7.39 16.00
C VAL A 81 11.10 -6.55 17.26
N LEU A 82 11.64 -5.34 17.12
CA LEU A 82 11.85 -4.43 18.25
C LEU A 82 10.52 -3.94 18.83
N PHE A 83 9.56 -3.59 17.98
CA PHE A 83 8.21 -3.21 18.39
C PHE A 83 7.54 -4.32 19.22
N ALA A 84 7.62 -5.58 18.75
CA ALA A 84 7.06 -6.73 19.46
C ALA A 84 7.69 -6.95 20.84
N LYS A 85 8.97 -6.54 21.02
CA LYS A 85 9.67 -6.57 22.31
C LYS A 85 9.35 -5.38 23.22
N GLY A 86 8.58 -4.40 22.75
CA GLY A 86 8.30 -3.15 23.47
C GLY A 86 9.37 -2.07 23.31
N ASN A 87 10.40 -2.32 22.48
CA ASN A 87 11.50 -1.38 22.22
C ASN A 87 11.06 -0.38 21.13
N PHE A 88 10.15 0.52 21.49
CA PHE A 88 9.50 1.43 20.54
C PHE A 88 10.46 2.49 19.98
N ASP A 89 11.38 3.02 20.78
CA ASP A 89 12.34 4.03 20.33
C ASP A 89 13.31 3.48 19.28
N GLU A 90 13.84 2.27 19.48
CA GLU A 90 14.70 1.61 18.49
C GLU A 90 13.92 1.21 17.24
N SER A 91 12.66 0.80 17.40
CA SER A 91 11.76 0.52 16.29
C SER A 91 11.53 1.77 15.43
N LEU A 92 11.24 2.91 16.05
CA LEU A 92 11.06 4.20 15.39
C LEU A 92 12.32 4.64 14.63
N LYS A 93 13.51 4.47 15.21
CA LYS A 93 14.78 4.78 14.52
C LYS A 93 14.91 4.02 13.19
N LEU A 94 14.50 2.75 13.16
CA LEU A 94 14.54 1.94 11.94
C LEU A 94 13.43 2.33 10.95
N TYR A 95 12.20 2.60 11.39
CA TYR A 95 11.16 3.08 10.49
C TYR A 95 11.54 4.41 9.81
N ASN A 96 12.25 5.30 10.52
CA ASN A 96 12.74 6.56 9.97
C ASN A 96 13.83 6.40 8.89
N GLN A 97 14.43 5.20 8.75
CA GLN A 97 15.38 4.91 7.67
C GLN A 97 14.69 4.57 6.35
N VAL A 98 13.37 4.33 6.35
CA VAL A 98 12.60 4.02 5.15
C VAL A 98 12.33 5.33 4.37
N PRO A 99 12.87 5.50 3.16
CA PRO A 99 12.74 6.75 2.40
C PRO A 99 11.32 6.93 1.84
N LYS A 100 10.89 8.17 1.62
CA LYS A 100 9.57 8.52 1.03
C LYS A 100 9.28 7.79 -0.29
N GLY A 101 10.32 7.60 -1.12
CA GLY A 101 10.22 6.89 -2.41
C GLY A 101 10.19 5.36 -2.31
N SER A 102 10.30 4.79 -1.11
CA SER A 102 10.18 3.35 -0.90
C SER A 102 8.72 2.93 -0.99
N ASP A 103 8.47 1.78 -1.62
CA ASP A 103 7.14 1.16 -1.56
C ASP A 103 6.75 0.76 -0.12
N TYR A 104 7.67 0.77 0.86
CA TYR A 104 7.40 0.50 2.28
C TYR A 104 7.03 1.74 3.08
N TRP A 105 7.10 2.94 2.50
CA TRP A 105 6.95 4.19 3.24
C TRP A 105 5.61 4.32 3.97
N PHE A 106 4.48 4.02 3.31
CA PHE A 106 3.16 4.06 3.97
C PHE A 106 3.06 3.11 5.16
N GLN A 107 3.60 1.89 5.04
CA GLN A 107 3.65 0.93 6.13
C GLN A 107 4.53 1.45 7.28
N ALA A 108 5.65 2.10 6.96
CA ALA A 108 6.53 2.70 7.97
C ALA A 108 5.83 3.83 8.74
N ILE A 109 5.07 4.70 8.07
CA ILE A 109 4.32 5.78 8.74
C ILE A 109 3.23 5.20 9.67
N GLU A 110 2.49 4.20 9.20
CA GLU A 110 1.45 3.52 9.99
C GLU A 110 2.06 2.84 11.23
N GLU A 111 3.15 2.09 11.06
CA GLU A 111 3.82 1.40 12.15
C GLU A 111 4.53 2.36 13.12
N LYS A 112 5.01 3.52 12.64
CA LYS A 112 5.44 4.64 13.50
C LYS A 112 4.29 5.17 14.35
N GLY A 113 3.12 5.36 13.73
CA GLY A 113 1.93 5.82 14.44
C GLY A 113 1.53 4.84 15.55
N TRP A 114 1.58 3.53 15.28
CA TRP A 114 1.40 2.50 16.30
C TRP A 114 2.46 2.57 17.41
N ALA A 115 3.74 2.75 17.08
CA ALA A 115 4.81 2.86 18.08
C ALA A 115 4.58 4.06 19.00
N TYR A 116 4.28 5.24 18.46
CA TYR A 116 3.94 6.42 19.26
C TYR A 116 2.69 6.21 20.12
N PHE A 117 1.65 5.61 19.56
CA PHE A 117 0.43 5.28 20.32
C PHE A 117 0.73 4.38 21.53
N ARG A 118 1.62 3.39 21.36
CA ARG A 118 2.06 2.48 22.44
C ARG A 118 2.95 3.15 23.49
N GLN A 119 3.66 4.21 23.12
CA GLN A 119 4.41 5.08 24.03
C GLN A 119 3.52 6.11 24.75
N ASN A 120 2.20 6.08 24.52
CA ASN A 120 1.25 7.09 25.00
C ASN A 120 1.48 8.50 24.41
N ASP A 121 2.22 8.59 23.31
CA ASP A 121 2.47 9.83 22.58
C ASP A 121 1.38 10.00 21.50
N SER A 122 0.18 10.37 21.95
CA SER A 122 -0.99 10.53 21.09
C SER A 122 -0.82 11.62 20.03
N GLU A 123 -0.07 12.67 20.34
CA GLU A 123 0.20 13.79 19.43
C GLU A 123 1.00 13.33 18.21
N LYS A 124 2.13 12.63 18.43
CA LYS A 124 2.90 12.08 17.32
C LYS A 124 2.17 10.97 16.59
N ALA A 125 1.37 10.17 17.28
CA ALA A 125 0.52 9.18 16.63
C ALA A 125 -0.50 9.86 15.67
N LEU A 126 -1.17 10.93 16.11
CA LEU A 126 -2.06 11.72 15.25
C LEU A 126 -1.33 12.33 14.07
N ALA A 127 -0.14 12.89 14.28
CA ALA A 127 0.69 13.43 13.20
C ALA A 127 0.98 12.41 12.09
N GLN A 128 1.29 11.15 12.46
CA GLN A 128 1.47 10.08 11.46
C GLN A 128 0.16 9.79 10.71
N THR A 129 -0.95 9.64 11.45
CA THR A 129 -2.24 9.32 10.82
C THR A 129 -2.75 10.43 9.90
N LYS A 130 -2.47 11.70 10.21
CA LYS A 130 -2.81 12.86 9.37
C LYS A 130 -2.17 12.76 7.99
N THR A 131 -0.94 12.26 7.93
CA THR A 131 -0.27 11.96 6.66
C THR A 131 -1.02 10.87 5.89
N LEU A 132 -1.30 9.74 6.54
CA LEU A 132 -1.92 8.57 5.90
C LEU A 132 -3.32 8.86 5.35
N VAL A 133 -4.15 9.58 6.09
CA VAL A 133 -5.54 9.87 5.72
C VAL A 133 -5.69 11.18 4.95
N SER A 134 -4.58 11.78 4.52
CA SER A 134 -4.62 12.95 3.63
C SER A 134 -5.40 12.63 2.35
N PRO A 135 -6.12 13.59 1.75
CA PRO A 135 -6.91 13.35 0.54
C PRO A 135 -6.12 12.69 -0.61
N GLN A 136 -4.83 13.02 -0.72
CA GLN A 136 -3.92 12.52 -1.76
C GLN A 136 -3.63 11.02 -1.64
N PHE A 137 -3.78 10.44 -0.44
CA PHE A 137 -3.45 9.03 -0.17
C PHE A 137 -4.65 8.21 0.29
N GLY A 138 -5.78 8.86 0.59
CA GLY A 138 -6.92 8.25 1.28
C GLY A 138 -7.50 6.99 0.64
N GLU A 139 -7.28 6.78 -0.66
CA GLU A 139 -7.73 5.61 -1.43
C GLU A 139 -6.65 4.50 -1.53
N VAL A 140 -5.36 4.83 -1.33
CA VAL A 140 -4.23 3.89 -1.45
C VAL A 140 -3.82 3.32 -0.09
N VAL A 141 -4.06 4.07 0.99
CA VAL A 141 -3.83 3.57 2.35
C VAL A 141 -4.86 2.50 2.74
N ASN A 142 -4.44 1.59 3.61
CA ASN A 142 -5.31 0.55 4.12
C ASN A 142 -6.32 1.10 5.15
N SER A 143 -7.27 0.27 5.54
CA SER A 143 -8.27 0.59 6.57
C SER A 143 -7.67 0.80 7.97
N GLU A 144 -6.50 0.21 8.28
CA GLU A 144 -5.83 0.31 9.58
C GLU A 144 -5.45 1.76 9.91
N ALA A 145 -5.06 2.57 8.93
CA ALA A 145 -4.76 3.99 9.12
C ALA A 145 -5.94 4.76 9.76
N TYR A 146 -7.17 4.48 9.33
CA TYR A 146 -8.38 5.10 9.87
C TYR A 146 -8.70 4.60 11.27
N PHE A 147 -8.50 3.30 11.52
CA PHE A 147 -8.64 2.72 12.85
C PHE A 147 -7.64 3.33 13.85
N LEU A 148 -6.37 3.42 13.48
CA LEU A 148 -5.34 4.03 14.33
C LEU A 148 -5.67 5.50 14.63
N ARG A 149 -6.12 6.28 13.63
CA ARG A 149 -6.55 7.66 13.84
C ARG A 149 -7.69 7.74 14.83
N SER A 150 -8.75 6.96 14.60
CA SER A 150 -9.94 6.96 15.44
C SER A 150 -9.63 6.50 16.88
N LEU A 151 -8.81 5.47 17.04
CA LEU A 151 -8.37 5.00 18.35
C LEU A 151 -7.55 6.06 19.09
N THR A 152 -6.69 6.77 18.37
CA THR A 152 -5.88 7.85 18.95
C THR A 152 -6.75 9.05 19.35
N GLN A 153 -7.75 9.41 18.54
CA GLN A 153 -8.73 10.45 18.86
C GLN A 153 -9.57 10.08 20.08
N LEU A 154 -10.07 8.84 20.16
CA LEU A 154 -10.78 8.34 21.34
C LEU A 154 -9.92 8.45 22.61
N ARG A 155 -8.62 8.17 22.49
CA ARG A 155 -7.67 8.24 23.61
C ARG A 155 -7.47 9.66 24.14
N ILE A 156 -7.60 10.67 23.30
CA ILE A 156 -7.51 12.09 23.69
C ILE A 156 -8.88 12.74 23.89
N CYS A 157 -9.95 11.94 23.93
CA CYS A 157 -11.32 12.42 24.11
C CYS A 157 -11.79 13.36 22.98
N ASP A 158 -11.18 13.26 21.79
CA ASP A 158 -11.63 13.92 20.57
C ASP A 158 -12.77 13.12 19.93
N TYR A 159 -13.94 13.11 20.59
CA TYR A 159 -15.08 12.32 20.14
C TYR A 159 -15.64 12.83 18.82
N LYS A 160 -15.62 14.15 18.58
CA LYS A 160 -16.01 14.74 17.30
C LYS A 160 -15.12 14.20 16.18
N GLY A 161 -13.80 14.22 16.39
CA GLY A 161 -12.84 13.69 15.44
C GLY A 161 -13.00 12.19 15.18
N VAL A 162 -13.43 11.40 16.17
CA VAL A 162 -13.78 9.97 15.97
C VAL A 162 -14.85 9.83 14.89
N PHE A 163 -16.00 10.51 15.05
CA PHE A 163 -17.09 10.43 14.06
C PHE A 163 -16.68 10.98 12.69
N GLU A 164 -15.94 12.09 12.65
CA GLU A 164 -15.40 12.64 11.40
C GLU A 164 -14.50 11.64 10.67
N THR A 165 -13.60 10.96 11.39
CA THR A 165 -12.74 9.92 10.82
C THR A 165 -13.55 8.74 10.28
N HIS A 166 -14.63 8.36 10.95
CA HIS A 166 -15.51 7.26 10.51
C HIS A 166 -16.31 7.63 9.26
N GLU A 167 -16.80 8.87 9.16
CA GLU A 167 -17.43 9.36 7.93
C GLU A 167 -16.43 9.36 6.76
N ILE A 168 -15.23 9.89 6.96
CA ILE A 168 -14.19 9.89 5.92
C ILE A 168 -13.84 8.46 5.49
N PHE A 169 -13.73 7.52 6.44
CA PHE A 169 -13.50 6.11 6.14
C PHE A 169 -14.63 5.54 5.26
N LYS A 170 -15.89 5.77 5.62
CA LYS A 170 -17.07 5.33 4.85
C LYS A 170 -17.08 5.93 3.44
N GLU A 171 -16.78 7.21 3.31
CA GLU A 171 -16.76 7.90 2.01
C GLU A 171 -15.66 7.37 1.08
N ARG A 172 -14.45 7.17 1.62
CA ARG A 172 -13.26 6.88 0.80
C ARG A 172 -13.00 5.39 0.56
N GLN A 173 -13.28 4.53 1.55
CA GLN A 173 -12.89 3.12 1.48
C GLN A 173 -14.02 2.20 1.03
N LYS A 174 -15.29 2.62 1.11
CA LYS A 174 -16.44 1.76 0.80
C LYS A 174 -16.37 1.16 -0.61
N ALA A 175 -16.11 1.98 -1.63
CA ALA A 175 -16.04 1.51 -3.02
C ALA A 175 -14.93 0.46 -3.19
N ARG A 176 -13.74 0.76 -2.70
CA ARG A 176 -12.58 -0.14 -2.76
C ARG A 176 -12.80 -1.45 -2.01
N ILE A 177 -13.37 -1.41 -0.80
CA ILE A 177 -13.69 -2.61 -0.01
C ILE A 177 -14.65 -3.52 -0.79
N LEU A 178 -15.67 -2.96 -1.44
CA LEU A 178 -16.62 -3.73 -2.26
C LEU A 178 -15.94 -4.34 -3.50
N GLU A 179 -15.08 -3.59 -4.17
CA GLU A 179 -14.32 -4.09 -5.32
C GLU A 179 -13.39 -5.25 -4.92
N VAL A 180 -12.64 -5.11 -3.83
CA VAL A 180 -11.78 -6.17 -3.30
C VAL A 180 -12.61 -7.39 -2.87
N GLN A 181 -13.76 -7.20 -2.25
CA GLN A 181 -14.67 -8.30 -1.88
C GLN A 181 -15.24 -9.03 -3.11
N ASN A 182 -15.55 -8.32 -4.19
CA ASN A 182 -15.97 -8.95 -5.44
C ASN A 182 -14.80 -9.71 -6.09
N LEU A 183 -13.60 -9.14 -6.03
CA LEU A 183 -12.39 -9.75 -6.54
C LEU A 183 -12.02 -11.06 -5.82
N SER A 184 -12.35 -11.20 -4.53
CA SER A 184 -12.14 -12.46 -3.80
C SER A 184 -12.94 -13.63 -4.39
N LYS A 185 -14.03 -13.34 -5.11
CA LYS A 185 -14.87 -14.34 -5.79
C LYS A 185 -14.40 -14.60 -7.22
N THR A 186 -14.08 -13.54 -7.97
CA THR A 186 -13.79 -13.62 -9.41
C THR A 186 -12.31 -13.91 -9.71
N GLY A 187 -11.39 -13.37 -8.92
CA GLY A 187 -9.94 -13.40 -9.17
C GLY A 187 -9.50 -12.55 -10.35
N MET A 188 -10.40 -11.77 -10.93
CA MET A 188 -10.13 -10.89 -12.07
C MET A 188 -11.12 -9.72 -12.06
N ASN A 189 -10.61 -8.53 -12.36
CA ASN A 189 -11.42 -7.35 -12.67
C ASN A 189 -10.75 -6.52 -13.78
N ALA A 190 -11.42 -5.46 -14.22
CA ALA A 190 -10.89 -4.58 -15.27
C ALA A 190 -9.57 -3.91 -14.86
N ALA A 191 -9.41 -3.57 -13.58
CA ALA A 191 -8.18 -2.96 -13.05
C ALA A 191 -6.98 -3.92 -13.12
N PHE A 192 -7.15 -5.19 -12.78
CA PHE A 192 -6.10 -6.20 -12.92
C PHE A 192 -5.77 -6.48 -14.37
N ALA A 193 -6.77 -6.53 -15.26
CA ALA A 193 -6.53 -6.66 -16.70
C ALA A 193 -5.69 -5.48 -17.23
N LYS A 194 -6.02 -4.24 -16.83
CA LYS A 194 -5.26 -3.03 -17.17
C LYS A 194 -3.86 -3.03 -16.55
N ALA A 195 -3.70 -3.56 -15.34
CA ALA A 195 -2.38 -3.72 -14.73
C ALA A 195 -1.52 -4.69 -15.56
N LEU A 196 -2.09 -5.84 -15.95
CA LEU A 196 -1.41 -6.82 -16.79
C LEU A 196 -0.95 -6.20 -18.11
N THR A 197 -1.76 -5.38 -18.79
CA THR A 197 -1.32 -4.77 -20.07
C THR A 197 -0.17 -3.77 -19.90
N LYS A 198 -0.12 -3.04 -18.77
CA LYS A 198 0.95 -2.06 -18.49
C LYS A 198 2.27 -2.70 -18.05
N VAL A 199 2.23 -3.89 -17.44
CA VAL A 199 3.45 -4.57 -16.97
C VAL A 199 4.27 -5.09 -18.14
N THR A 200 5.45 -4.49 -18.31
CA THR A 200 6.42 -4.80 -19.39
C THR A 200 7.80 -5.16 -18.86
N SER A 201 8.02 -4.99 -17.56
CA SER A 201 9.29 -5.28 -16.91
C SER A 201 9.10 -5.85 -15.51
N PHE A 202 10.05 -6.67 -15.08
CA PHE A 202 10.08 -7.29 -13.76
C PHE A 202 11.38 -6.95 -13.03
N PRO A 203 11.35 -6.76 -11.70
CA PRO A 203 10.19 -6.85 -10.81
C PRO A 203 9.22 -5.66 -10.94
N VAL A 204 7.93 -5.93 -10.68
CA VAL A 204 6.85 -4.93 -10.74
C VAL A 204 6.95 -3.98 -9.54
N LYS A 205 6.90 -2.67 -9.80
CA LYS A 205 6.84 -1.60 -8.78
C LYS A 205 5.45 -0.95 -8.76
N ALA A 206 5.12 -0.22 -7.69
CA ALA A 206 3.87 0.54 -7.61
C ALA A 206 3.68 1.49 -8.81
N SER A 207 4.76 2.13 -9.28
CA SER A 207 4.74 3.02 -10.45
C SER A 207 4.29 2.33 -11.73
N ASP A 208 4.53 1.02 -11.87
CA ASP A 208 4.21 0.26 -13.07
C ASP A 208 2.70 -0.06 -13.17
N VAL A 209 1.99 0.01 -12.04
CA VAL A 209 0.56 -0.35 -11.93
C VAL A 209 -0.33 0.77 -11.37
N ALA A 210 0.25 1.91 -10.98
CA ALA A 210 -0.36 3.15 -10.45
C ALA A 210 -1.90 3.15 -10.28
N GLU A 211 -2.65 3.50 -11.33
CA GLU A 211 -4.11 3.65 -11.29
C GLU A 211 -4.85 2.37 -10.87
N SER A 212 -4.30 1.20 -11.18
CA SER A 212 -4.91 -0.09 -10.82
C SER A 212 -4.81 -0.38 -9.32
N LEU A 213 -3.98 0.34 -8.55
CA LEU A 213 -3.86 0.14 -7.10
C LEU A 213 -5.16 0.43 -6.35
N LEU A 214 -6.01 1.31 -6.89
CA LEU A 214 -7.23 1.77 -6.23
C LEU A 214 -8.32 0.68 -6.16
N ASP A 215 -8.32 -0.24 -7.12
CA ASP A 215 -9.34 -1.29 -7.26
C ASP A 215 -8.77 -2.70 -7.04
N LEU A 216 -7.57 -2.79 -6.46
CA LEU A 216 -6.85 -4.04 -6.22
C LEU A 216 -6.37 -4.16 -4.77
N PRO A 217 -6.04 -5.38 -4.31
CA PRO A 217 -5.58 -5.57 -2.96
C PRO A 217 -4.31 -4.77 -2.66
N VAL A 218 -4.20 -4.24 -1.44
CA VAL A 218 -3.06 -3.46 -0.97
C VAL A 218 -1.78 -4.27 -1.17
N LEU A 219 -0.79 -3.68 -1.82
CA LEU A 219 0.52 -4.29 -2.08
C LEU A 219 0.49 -5.58 -2.94
N TYR A 220 -0.58 -5.86 -3.69
CA TYR A 220 -0.65 -7.06 -4.55
C TYR A 220 0.56 -7.17 -5.48
N TYR A 221 1.07 -6.05 -5.99
CA TYR A 221 2.22 -6.00 -6.89
C TYR A 221 3.52 -6.46 -6.23
N LYS A 222 3.61 -6.51 -4.89
CA LYS A 222 4.78 -7.04 -4.17
C LYS A 222 4.73 -8.55 -3.94
N ASP A 223 3.59 -9.17 -4.18
CA ASP A 223 3.41 -10.59 -3.95
C ASP A 223 4.27 -11.40 -4.92
N THR A 224 5.27 -12.13 -4.40
CA THR A 224 6.25 -12.83 -5.23
C THR A 224 5.62 -13.97 -6.04
N GLU A 225 4.62 -14.64 -5.47
CA GLU A 225 3.89 -15.70 -6.17
C GLU A 225 3.11 -15.12 -7.36
N LEU A 226 2.37 -14.03 -7.14
CA LEU A 226 1.65 -13.33 -8.20
C LEU A 226 2.60 -12.77 -9.26
N GLN A 227 3.70 -12.12 -8.88
CA GLN A 227 4.71 -11.63 -9.83
C GLN A 227 5.31 -12.77 -10.66
N GLY A 228 5.56 -13.93 -10.06
CA GLY A 228 6.01 -15.13 -10.78
C GLY A 228 5.03 -15.55 -11.86
N GLN A 229 3.74 -15.64 -11.53
CA GLN A 229 2.73 -15.98 -12.53
C GLN A 229 2.52 -14.89 -13.59
N MET A 230 2.63 -13.60 -13.21
CA MET A 230 2.60 -12.48 -14.17
C MET A 230 3.77 -12.54 -15.15
N LEU A 231 4.98 -12.88 -14.67
CA LEU A 231 6.16 -13.05 -15.49
C LEU A 231 5.96 -14.19 -16.49
N ARG A 232 5.52 -15.37 -16.02
CA ARG A 232 5.22 -16.52 -16.89
C ARG A 232 4.21 -16.18 -17.96
N PHE A 233 3.12 -15.51 -17.57
CA PHE A 233 2.07 -15.08 -18.49
C PHE A 233 2.63 -14.13 -19.56
N LYS A 234 3.43 -13.13 -19.18
CA LYS A 234 3.99 -12.13 -20.10
C LYS A 234 5.03 -12.69 -21.04
N VAL A 235 5.87 -13.57 -20.54
CA VAL A 235 6.86 -14.31 -21.33
C VAL A 235 6.14 -15.20 -22.34
N ALA A 236 5.11 -15.95 -21.92
CA ALA A 236 4.33 -16.79 -22.81
C ALA A 236 3.55 -15.97 -23.86
N GLU A 237 2.94 -14.85 -23.47
CA GLU A 237 2.28 -13.91 -24.38
C GLU A 237 3.26 -13.41 -25.45
N LYS A 238 4.46 -12.99 -25.05
CA LYS A 238 5.48 -12.51 -26.00
C LYS A 238 6.02 -13.63 -26.88
N ALA A 239 6.19 -14.83 -26.33
CA ALA A 239 6.63 -16.00 -27.09
C ALA A 239 5.62 -16.37 -28.19
N LEU A 240 4.31 -16.35 -27.89
CA LEU A 240 3.26 -16.61 -28.87
C LEU A 240 3.25 -15.58 -29.99
N GLU A 241 3.44 -14.30 -29.67
CA GLU A 241 3.57 -13.22 -30.67
C GLU A 241 4.75 -13.49 -31.63
N VAL A 242 5.92 -13.90 -31.10
CA VAL A 242 7.10 -14.23 -31.92
C VAL A 242 6.83 -15.46 -32.79
N LEU A 243 6.22 -16.51 -32.24
CA LEU A 243 5.92 -17.75 -32.96
C LEU A 243 4.92 -17.53 -34.10
N GLN A 244 3.89 -16.72 -33.89
CA GLN A 244 2.91 -16.38 -34.92
C GLN A 244 3.55 -15.68 -36.13
N ASN A 245 4.60 -14.89 -35.93
CA ASN A 245 5.26 -14.11 -36.97
C ASN A 245 6.31 -14.89 -37.79
N ARG A 246 6.76 -16.07 -37.33
CA ARG A 246 7.97 -16.74 -37.85
C ARG A 246 7.76 -18.14 -38.44
N GLY A 247 6.58 -18.75 -38.30
CA GLY A 247 6.24 -20.05 -38.91
C GLY A 247 5.67 -21.08 -37.93
N THR A 248 5.33 -22.27 -38.43
CA THR A 248 4.64 -23.30 -37.65
C THR A 248 5.59 -24.08 -36.73
N HIS A 249 5.52 -23.80 -35.43
CA HIS A 249 6.02 -24.69 -34.36
C HIS A 249 4.85 -25.20 -33.50
N PRO A 250 3.99 -26.11 -34.00
CA PRO A 250 2.72 -26.42 -33.36
C PRO A 250 2.86 -26.98 -31.93
N THR A 251 3.87 -27.82 -31.70
CA THR A 251 4.14 -28.40 -30.38
C THR A 251 4.57 -27.33 -29.37
N LEU A 252 5.50 -26.46 -29.75
CA LEU A 252 5.97 -25.37 -28.89
C LEU A 252 4.86 -24.36 -28.63
N GLN A 253 4.08 -24.01 -29.67
CA GLN A 253 2.93 -23.12 -29.53
C GLN A 253 1.87 -23.70 -28.58
N SER A 254 1.60 -25.00 -28.64
CA SER A 254 0.69 -25.69 -27.71
C SER A 254 1.22 -25.65 -26.27
N GLN A 255 2.52 -25.91 -26.07
CA GLN A 255 3.16 -25.84 -24.75
C GLN A 255 3.09 -24.42 -24.16
N VAL A 256 3.44 -23.40 -24.96
CA VAL A 256 3.41 -21.99 -24.52
C VAL A 256 1.98 -21.52 -24.26
N THR A 257 1.01 -21.92 -25.09
CA THR A 257 -0.42 -21.63 -24.84
C THR A 257 -0.87 -22.21 -23.50
N LYS A 258 -0.48 -23.46 -23.20
CA LYS A 258 -0.79 -24.10 -21.92
C LYS A 258 -0.14 -23.34 -20.75
N ILE A 259 1.12 -22.94 -20.87
CA ILE A 259 1.80 -22.12 -19.85
C ILE A 259 1.04 -20.81 -19.62
N GLN A 260 0.62 -20.13 -20.68
CA GLN A 260 -0.12 -18.87 -20.58
C GLN A 260 -1.45 -19.07 -19.84
N GLN A 261 -2.22 -20.10 -20.20
CA GLN A 261 -3.49 -20.43 -19.56
C GLN A 261 -3.31 -20.83 -18.09
N ASP A 262 -2.38 -21.75 -17.80
CA ASP A 262 -2.08 -22.19 -16.44
C ASP A 262 -1.64 -21.01 -15.55
N SER A 263 -0.83 -20.10 -16.11
CA SER A 263 -0.37 -18.90 -15.39
C SER A 263 -1.52 -17.95 -15.11
N LEU A 264 -2.44 -17.76 -16.06
CA LEU A 264 -3.63 -16.95 -15.88
C LEU A 264 -4.54 -17.50 -14.76
N ASP A 265 -4.78 -18.80 -14.75
CA ASP A 265 -5.63 -19.42 -13.73
C ASP A 265 -4.98 -19.38 -12.34
N LYS A 266 -3.66 -19.57 -12.27
CA LYS A 266 -2.89 -19.40 -11.01
C LYS A 266 -2.89 -17.95 -10.54
N MET A 267 -2.75 -16.97 -11.43
CA MET A 267 -2.89 -15.55 -11.08
C MET A 267 -4.26 -15.26 -10.49
N LYS A 268 -5.33 -15.74 -11.14
CA LYS A 268 -6.70 -15.57 -10.62
C LYS A 268 -6.84 -16.18 -9.22
N SER A 269 -6.37 -17.41 -9.05
CA SER A 269 -6.42 -18.10 -7.75
C SER A 269 -5.65 -17.33 -6.66
N ARG A 270 -4.43 -16.86 -6.97
CA ARG A 270 -3.62 -16.08 -6.03
C ARG A 270 -4.28 -14.73 -5.70
N LEU A 271 -4.84 -14.05 -6.69
CA LEU A 271 -5.52 -12.78 -6.50
C LEU A 271 -6.80 -12.93 -5.66
N LYS A 272 -7.57 -14.02 -5.84
CA LYS A 272 -8.69 -14.35 -4.95
C LYS A 272 -8.25 -14.46 -3.49
N LYS A 273 -7.13 -15.16 -3.26
CA LYS A 273 -6.58 -15.34 -1.92
C LYS A 273 -6.16 -14.00 -1.29
N LEU A 274 -5.40 -13.18 -2.00
CA LEU A 274 -5.00 -11.84 -1.52
C LEU A 274 -6.22 -10.96 -1.21
N ALA A 275 -7.21 -10.98 -2.11
CA ALA A 275 -8.44 -10.22 -1.93
C ALA A 275 -9.28 -10.74 -0.75
N GLN A 276 -9.30 -12.05 -0.50
CA GLN A 276 -9.97 -12.63 0.66
C GLN A 276 -9.26 -12.24 1.96
N GLU A 277 -7.93 -12.35 2.02
CA GLU A 277 -7.12 -11.96 3.18
C GLU A 277 -7.36 -10.49 3.55
N GLU A 278 -7.42 -9.61 2.55
CA GLU A 278 -7.75 -8.20 2.76
C GLU A 278 -9.21 -7.98 3.14
N THR A 279 -10.16 -8.71 2.54
CA THR A 279 -11.59 -8.64 2.92
C THR A 279 -11.77 -8.97 4.40
N ASP A 280 -11.10 -10.02 4.88
CA ASP A 280 -11.15 -10.43 6.29
C ASP A 280 -10.50 -9.38 7.19
N ALA A 281 -9.40 -8.75 6.75
CA ALA A 281 -8.76 -7.66 7.47
C ALA A 281 -9.65 -6.42 7.57
N ASN A 282 -10.28 -6.01 6.46
CA ASN A 282 -11.21 -4.90 6.40
C ASN A 282 -12.42 -5.15 7.29
N PHE A 283 -12.97 -6.37 7.30
CA PHE A 283 -14.07 -6.73 8.19
C PHE A 283 -13.69 -6.55 9.68
N ARG A 284 -12.52 -7.05 10.09
CA ARG A 284 -12.02 -6.85 11.46
C ARG A 284 -11.86 -5.37 11.80
N ILE A 285 -11.43 -4.55 10.85
CA ILE A 285 -11.27 -3.11 11.07
C ILE A 285 -12.62 -2.40 11.20
N VAL A 286 -13.60 -2.73 10.37
CA VAL A 286 -14.96 -2.20 10.50
C VAL A 286 -15.54 -2.54 11.87
N GLN A 287 -15.36 -3.78 12.36
CA GLN A 287 -15.80 -4.15 13.70
C GLN A 287 -15.12 -3.31 14.79
N ARG A 288 -13.80 -3.09 14.69
CA ARG A 288 -13.05 -2.28 15.64
C ARG A 288 -13.46 -0.81 15.62
N LEU A 289 -13.72 -0.26 14.44
CA LEU A 289 -14.26 1.10 14.28
C LEU A 289 -15.62 1.20 14.97
N ASN A 290 -16.56 0.28 14.70
CA ASN A 290 -17.87 0.28 15.36
C ASN A 290 -17.75 0.22 16.89
N LEU A 291 -16.81 -0.56 17.43
CA LEU A 291 -16.54 -0.60 18.88
C LEU A 291 -16.04 0.75 19.41
N ILE A 292 -15.13 1.41 18.68
CA ILE A 292 -14.68 2.77 19.04
C ILE A 292 -15.84 3.75 19.01
N GLU A 293 -16.73 3.66 18.02
CA GLU A 293 -17.90 4.54 17.91
C GLU A 293 -18.80 4.39 19.13
N VAL A 294 -19.13 3.14 19.50
CA VAL A 294 -19.94 2.83 20.69
C VAL A 294 -19.28 3.37 21.96
N GLU A 295 -17.97 3.14 22.13
CA GLU A 295 -17.21 3.65 23.27
C GLU A 295 -17.21 5.20 23.30
N ALA A 296 -17.08 5.86 22.15
CA ALA A 296 -17.15 7.31 22.04
C ALA A 296 -18.54 7.83 22.47
N ILE A 297 -19.63 7.19 22.02
CA ILE A 297 -21.00 7.54 22.41
C ILE A 297 -21.19 7.40 23.92
N GLN A 298 -20.75 6.27 24.50
CA GLN A 298 -20.84 6.02 25.94
C GLN A 298 -20.07 7.08 26.73
N ARG A 299 -18.84 7.39 26.31
CA ARG A 299 -18.03 8.40 26.96
C ARG A 299 -18.55 9.81 26.80
N ILE A 300 -19.16 10.16 25.66
CA ILE A 300 -19.84 11.46 25.51
C ILE A 300 -20.89 11.61 26.61
N HIS A 301 -21.71 10.58 26.85
CA HIS A 301 -22.75 10.65 27.86
C HIS A 301 -22.20 10.82 29.30
N THR A 302 -21.04 10.24 29.60
CA THR A 302 -20.38 10.41 30.90
C THR A 302 -19.61 11.73 31.01
N ASP A 303 -18.95 12.13 29.93
CA ASP A 303 -17.95 13.19 29.92
C ASP A 303 -18.55 14.57 29.61
N MET A 304 -19.73 14.64 28.99
CA MET A 304 -20.47 15.91 28.80
C MET A 304 -20.82 16.59 30.12
N LYS A 305 -20.78 15.87 31.25
CA LYS A 305 -21.03 16.41 32.59
C LYS A 305 -19.77 16.97 33.26
N LEU A 306 -18.61 16.91 32.59
CA LEU A 306 -17.33 17.35 33.13
C LEU A 306 -17.08 18.82 32.76
N ALA A 307 -16.52 19.57 33.70
CA ALA A 307 -16.09 20.94 33.45
C ALA A 307 -14.96 20.98 32.40
N GLN A 308 -15.00 21.99 31.51
CA GLN A 308 -14.00 22.19 30.46
C GLN A 308 -12.57 22.36 31.01
N GLU A 309 -12.44 22.82 32.25
CA GLU A 309 -11.20 23.01 33.00
C GLU A 309 -10.47 21.69 33.31
N LEU A 310 -11.19 20.56 33.29
CA LEU A 310 -10.60 19.24 33.51
C LEU A 310 -9.80 18.75 32.30
N TYR A 311 -9.96 19.40 31.14
CA TYR A 311 -9.18 19.12 29.95
C TYR A 311 -7.94 20.01 29.94
N SER A 312 -6.74 19.43 29.92
CA SER A 312 -5.53 20.20 29.65
C SER A 312 -5.31 20.33 28.14
N LYS A 313 -4.86 21.51 27.70
CA LYS A 313 -4.47 21.73 26.30
C LYS A 313 -2.96 21.50 26.18
N GLY A 314 -2.54 20.70 25.21
CA GLY A 314 -1.13 20.62 24.81
C GLY A 314 -0.68 21.90 24.13
N ASP A 315 0.59 22.24 24.30
CA ASP A 315 1.25 23.34 23.60
C ASP A 315 2.15 22.77 22.52
N PHE A 316 2.25 23.46 21.38
CA PHE A 316 3.23 23.12 20.36
C PHE A 316 4.65 23.28 20.91
N LYS A 317 5.56 22.40 20.47
CA LYS A 317 6.98 22.57 20.81
C LYS A 317 7.50 23.86 20.19
N LYS A 318 8.30 24.60 20.95
CA LYS A 318 9.04 25.76 20.41
C LYS A 318 9.96 25.28 19.29
N THR A 319 9.76 25.80 18.10
CA THR A 319 10.59 25.52 16.93
C THR A 319 11.84 26.37 16.95
N GLY A 320 12.95 25.85 16.41
CA GLY A 320 14.21 26.58 16.28
C GLY A 320 14.14 27.67 15.19
N GLU A 321 15.12 28.56 15.16
CA GLU A 321 15.20 29.66 14.18
C GLU A 321 15.24 29.17 12.72
N ASP A 322 15.73 27.95 12.48
CA ASP A 322 15.86 27.35 11.15
C ASP A 322 14.61 26.58 10.67
N GLN A 323 13.48 26.66 11.40
CA GLN A 323 12.26 25.92 11.07
C GLN A 323 11.12 26.86 10.66
N LEU A 324 10.59 26.63 9.45
CA LEU A 324 9.36 27.28 9.00
C LEU A 324 8.16 26.50 9.53
N VAL A 325 7.24 27.22 10.19
CA VAL A 325 6.00 26.66 10.75
C VAL A 325 4.82 27.20 9.98
N PHE A 326 4.05 26.29 9.40
CA PHE A 326 2.80 26.60 8.72
C PHE A 326 1.63 26.08 9.57
N MET A 327 0.60 26.90 9.73
CA MET A 327 -0.65 26.45 10.32
C MET A 327 -1.40 25.63 9.27
N ASP A 328 -1.92 24.47 9.69
CA ASP A 328 -2.71 23.62 8.80
C ASP A 328 -3.99 24.35 8.36
N ASP A 329 -4.10 24.59 7.05
CA ASP A 329 -5.25 25.21 6.41
C ASP A 329 -6.22 24.17 5.81
N GLY A 330 -5.96 22.87 6.05
CA GLY A 330 -6.71 21.74 5.51
C GLY A 330 -6.29 21.34 4.09
N ARG A 331 -5.27 21.98 3.50
CA ARG A 331 -4.75 21.69 2.16
C ARG A 331 -3.28 21.25 2.27
N PRO A 332 -3.03 19.97 2.56
CA PRO A 332 -1.69 19.49 2.80
C PRO A 332 -0.83 19.56 1.53
N TRP A 333 0.37 20.14 1.66
CA TRP A 333 1.38 20.11 0.60
C TRP A 333 2.21 18.83 0.67
N ILE A 334 2.73 18.37 -0.47
CA ILE A 334 3.44 17.07 -0.55
C ILE A 334 4.71 17.04 0.32
N ASP A 335 5.39 18.18 0.46
CA ASP A 335 6.59 18.35 1.27
C ASP A 335 6.31 18.41 2.78
N GLU A 336 5.09 18.78 3.19
CA GLU A 336 4.62 18.79 4.59
C GLU A 336 4.25 17.38 5.09
N LEU A 337 3.91 16.46 4.18
CA LEU A 337 3.52 15.09 4.53
C LEU A 337 4.66 14.39 5.26
N ASP A 338 4.36 13.80 6.42
CA ASP A 338 5.29 13.24 7.42
C ASP A 338 6.02 14.23 8.36
N LYS A 339 5.73 15.54 8.26
CA LYS A 339 6.32 16.60 9.09
C LYS A 339 5.35 17.29 10.04
N TYR A 340 4.12 16.79 10.15
CA TYR A 340 3.14 17.37 11.06
C TYR A 340 3.58 17.33 12.52
N ASP A 341 3.23 18.39 13.24
CA ASP A 341 3.13 18.39 14.68
C ASP A 341 1.67 18.65 15.08
N VAL A 342 1.21 18.04 16.17
CA VAL A 342 -0.18 18.11 16.62
C VAL A 342 -0.18 18.44 18.09
N ALA A 343 -0.78 19.57 18.47
CA ALA A 343 -1.08 19.88 19.86
C ALA A 343 -2.52 19.45 20.16
N ALA A 344 -2.70 18.44 21.01
CA ALA A 344 -4.00 17.88 21.34
C ALA A 344 -4.42 18.25 22.77
N LYS A 345 -5.74 18.29 23.02
CA LYS A 345 -6.23 18.30 24.40
C LYS A 345 -6.06 16.90 25.00
N THR A 346 -5.75 16.81 26.29
CA THR A 346 -5.73 15.51 26.98
C THR A 346 -7.08 15.24 27.63
N CYS A 347 -7.42 13.96 27.73
CA CYS A 347 -8.59 13.54 28.48
C CYS A 347 -8.47 13.95 29.96
N PRO A 348 -9.58 14.35 30.59
CA PRO A 348 -9.62 14.58 32.02
C PRO A 348 -9.23 13.31 32.79
N GLN A 349 -8.42 13.50 33.83
CA GLN A 349 -7.85 12.42 34.64
C GLN A 349 -8.77 12.07 35.82
N ASN A 350 -8.59 10.87 36.40
CA ASN A 350 -9.28 10.40 37.61
C ASN A 350 -10.82 10.27 37.53
N ILE A 351 -11.37 10.12 36.32
CA ILE A 351 -12.80 9.86 36.15
C ILE A 351 -13.05 8.36 36.21
N ARG A 352 -13.93 7.94 37.12
CA ARG A 352 -14.40 6.56 37.19
C ARG A 352 -15.38 6.32 36.04
N ARG A 353 -14.83 5.96 34.88
CA ARG A 353 -15.61 5.47 33.75
C ARG A 353 -16.15 4.10 34.15
N LYS A 354 -17.48 3.96 34.29
CA LYS A 354 -18.10 2.64 34.39
C LYS A 354 -17.95 1.99 33.02
N MET A 355 -17.09 0.98 32.93
CA MET A 355 -17.12 0.02 31.82
C MET A 355 -18.43 -0.75 31.86
#